data_AF-A0AAP0WTM7-F1
#
_entry.id   AF-A0AAP0WTM7-F1
#
_cell.length_a   1.000
_cell.length_b   1.000
_cell.length_c   1.000
_cell.angle_alpha   90.00
_cell.angle_beta   90.00
_cell.angle_gamma   90.00
#
_symmetry.space_group_name_H-M   'P 1'
#
loop_
_entity.id
_entity.type
_entity.pdbx_description
1 polymer ?
#
loop_
_entity_poly.entity_id
_entity_poly.type
_entity_poly.pdbx_seq_one_letter_code
_entity_poly.pdbx_strand_id
1 'polypeptide(L)'
;MSNLLQAIGGLEEHGCIFISDRQKGLVATFDELLPGADHRFYMRHMYANFKGTYKERIFKDEIWMAATSYTVHEFEQHMEKIRSLDQGAYNWLRATPASLWSRSHFSTRSK
;
A
#
# COMPACT_ATOMS: atom_id res chain seq x y z
N MET A 1 -24.53 -2.21 7.60
CA MET A 1 -23.27 -1.46 7.41
C MET A 1 -23.06 -0.41 8.52
N SER A 2 -23.41 -0.72 9.78
CA SER A 2 -23.39 0.25 10.90
C SER A 2 -22.30 -0.01 11.95
N ASN A 3 -21.62 -1.16 11.93
CA ASN A 3 -20.73 -1.57 13.03
C ASN A 3 -19.29 -1.04 12.95
N LEU A 4 -18.81 -0.61 11.78
CA LEU A 4 -17.42 -0.19 11.65
C LEU A 4 -17.20 1.21 12.26
N LEU A 5 -18.01 2.19 11.88
CA LEU A 5 -17.91 3.57 12.41
C LEU A 5 -18.14 3.63 13.92
N GLN A 6 -19.03 2.79 14.45
CA GLN A 6 -19.32 2.74 15.89
C GLN A 6 -18.17 2.10 16.70
N ALA A 7 -17.41 1.18 16.10
CA ALA A 7 -16.26 0.54 16.74
C ALA A 7 -15.01 1.45 16.73
N ILE A 8 -14.87 2.33 15.74
CA ILE A 8 -13.71 3.23 15.60
C ILE A 8 -13.92 4.55 16.38
N GLY A 9 -15.16 4.90 16.74
CA GLY A 9 -15.53 6.19 17.32
C GLY A 9 -15.68 7.26 16.23
N GLY A 10 -16.53 8.28 16.44
CA GLY A 10 -16.85 9.29 15.43
C GLY A 10 -15.60 9.92 14.80
N LEU A 11 -15.39 9.67 13.51
CA LEU A 11 -14.20 10.03 12.75
C LEU A 11 -14.26 11.45 12.14
N GLU A 12 -15.17 12.29 12.63
CA GLU A 12 -15.53 13.52 11.90
C GLU A 12 -14.47 14.63 11.90
N GLU A 13 -13.31 14.52 12.60
CA GLU A 13 -12.43 15.68 12.70
C GLU A 13 -10.93 15.52 12.44
N HIS A 14 -10.34 14.34 12.35
CA HIS A 14 -8.86 14.26 12.31
C HIS A 14 -8.33 13.37 11.20
N GLY A 15 -7.26 13.83 10.53
CA GLY A 15 -6.54 13.18 9.44
C GLY A 15 -5.98 11.80 9.81
N CYS A 16 -6.88 10.84 10.02
CA CYS A 16 -6.58 9.47 10.36
C CYS A 16 -6.12 8.73 9.11
N ILE A 17 -5.03 7.98 9.26
CA ILE A 17 -4.51 7.08 8.24
C ILE A 17 -4.94 5.67 8.61
N PHE A 18 -5.77 5.05 7.77
CA PHE A 18 -6.19 3.67 7.97
C PHE A 18 -5.18 2.72 7.32
N ILE A 19 -4.71 1.74 8.08
CA ILE A 19 -3.83 0.69 7.57
C ILE A 19 -4.57 -0.63 7.62
N SER A 20 -4.86 -1.23 6.47
CA SER A 20 -5.56 -2.53 6.40
C SER A 20 -4.82 -3.56 5.56
N ASP A 21 -5.34 -4.79 5.57
CA ASP A 21 -4.99 -5.79 4.59
C ASP A 21 -5.66 -5.51 3.22
N ARG A 22 -5.30 -6.33 2.22
CA ARG A 22 -5.85 -6.23 0.85
C ARG A 22 -7.12 -7.08 0.70
N GLN A 23 -8.14 -6.84 1.53
CA GLN A 23 -9.45 -7.46 1.34
C GLN A 23 -10.24 -6.75 0.23
N LYS A 24 -10.92 -7.53 -0.62
CA LYS A 24 -11.79 -6.98 -1.67
C LYS A 24 -12.92 -6.17 -1.04
N GLY A 25 -13.16 -4.97 -1.57
CA GLY A 25 -14.24 -4.08 -1.12
C GLY A 25 -13.84 -3.08 -0.04
N LEU A 26 -12.72 -3.28 0.68
CA LEU A 26 -12.31 -2.38 1.77
C LEU A 26 -12.05 -0.95 1.27
N VAL A 27 -11.27 -0.78 0.20
CA VAL A 27 -10.97 0.54 -0.37
C VAL A 27 -12.25 1.30 -0.72
N ALA A 28 -13.17 0.67 -1.46
CA ALA A 28 -14.45 1.27 -1.81
C ALA A 28 -15.31 1.58 -0.58
N THR A 29 -15.27 0.72 0.45
CA THR A 29 -16.00 0.95 1.70
C THR A 29 -15.42 2.14 2.48
N PHE A 30 -14.10 2.32 2.48
CA PHE A 30 -13.46 3.48 3.09
C PHE A 30 -13.80 4.77 2.33
N ASP A 31 -13.77 4.74 1.00
CA ASP A 31 -14.16 5.89 0.17
C ASP A 31 -15.63 6.31 0.39
N GLU A 32 -16.52 5.34 0.59
CA GLU A 32 -17.95 5.59 0.87
C GLU A 32 -18.22 6.07 2.30
N LEU A 33 -17.58 5.45 3.30
CA LEU A 33 -17.88 5.72 4.72
C LEU A 33 -17.08 6.89 5.29
N LEU A 34 -15.89 7.16 4.74
CA LEU A 34 -14.92 8.12 5.27
C LEU A 34 -14.24 8.91 4.14
N PRO A 35 -15.03 9.68 3.36
CA PRO A 35 -14.49 10.46 2.25
C PRO A 35 -13.47 11.49 2.77
N GLY A 36 -12.19 11.24 2.49
CA GLY A 36 -11.07 12.11 2.91
C GLY A 36 -10.07 11.48 3.87
N ALA A 37 -10.31 10.27 4.38
CA ALA A 37 -9.32 9.52 5.13
C ALA A 37 -8.31 8.85 4.18
N ASP A 38 -7.01 8.96 4.47
CA ASP A 38 -6.00 8.27 3.66
C ASP A 38 -5.94 6.79 4.04
N HIS A 39 -6.07 5.93 3.03
CA HIS A 39 -6.01 4.48 3.19
C HIS A 39 -4.68 3.92 2.67
N ARG A 40 -4.02 3.07 3.47
CA ARG A 40 -2.75 2.44 3.15
C ARG A 40 -2.83 0.94 3.38
N PHE A 41 -2.12 0.17 2.58
CA PHE A 41 -1.92 -1.25 2.84
C PHE A 41 -0.75 -1.47 3.77
N TYR A 42 -0.95 -2.36 4.73
CA TYR A 42 0.15 -2.78 5.57
C TYR A 42 1.16 -3.59 4.74
N MET A 43 2.37 -3.08 4.60
CA MET A 43 3.42 -3.68 3.79
C MET A 43 3.67 -5.15 4.14
N ARG A 44 3.59 -5.52 5.42
CA ARG A 44 3.75 -6.92 5.86
C ARG A 44 2.73 -7.86 5.21
N HIS A 45 1.47 -7.43 5.08
CA HIS A 45 0.42 -8.22 4.43
C HIS A 45 0.59 -8.22 2.91
N MET A 46 0.96 -7.08 2.31
CA MET A 46 1.27 -7.01 0.89
C MET A 46 2.41 -7.96 0.52
N TYR A 47 3.48 -7.99 1.31
CA TYR A 47 4.61 -8.90 1.12
C TYR A 47 4.24 -10.36 1.38
N ALA A 48 3.38 -10.67 2.36
CA ALA A 48 2.90 -12.03 2.59
C ALA A 48 2.14 -12.59 1.38
N ASN A 49 1.27 -11.78 0.76
CA ASN A 49 0.57 -12.14 -0.47
C ASN A 49 1.56 -12.31 -1.64
N PHE A 50 2.52 -11.40 -1.77
CA PHE A 50 3.56 -11.49 -2.79
C PHE A 50 4.40 -12.77 -2.65
N LYS A 51 4.82 -13.13 -1.42
CA LYS A 51 5.62 -14.33 -1.13
C LYS A 51 4.88 -15.63 -1.44
N GLY A 52 3.55 -15.62 -1.38
CA GLY A 52 2.72 -16.75 -1.81
C GLY A 52 2.92 -17.11 -3.28
N THR A 53 3.24 -16.12 -4.12
CA THR A 53 3.44 -16.25 -5.56
C THR A 53 4.92 -16.27 -5.96
N TYR A 54 5.76 -15.44 -5.33
CA TYR A 54 7.17 -15.25 -5.68
C TYR A 54 8.06 -15.49 -4.45
N LYS A 55 8.93 -16.51 -4.47
CA LYS A 55 9.60 -17.03 -3.26
C LYS A 55 10.99 -16.46 -2.97
N GLU A 56 11.48 -15.48 -3.74
CA GLU A 56 12.87 -15.02 -3.58
C GLU A 56 13.07 -13.96 -2.49
N ARG A 57 14.17 -14.10 -1.75
CA ARG A 57 14.57 -13.14 -0.70
C ARG A 57 14.93 -11.77 -1.27
N ILE A 58 15.47 -11.71 -2.48
CA ILE A 58 15.89 -10.46 -3.13
C ILE A 58 14.71 -9.52 -3.37
N PHE A 59 13.52 -10.06 -3.69
CA PHE A 59 12.30 -9.25 -3.82
C PHE A 59 11.90 -8.61 -2.51
N LYS A 60 12.13 -9.25 -1.38
CA LYS A 60 11.78 -8.67 -0.06
C LYS A 60 12.48 -7.34 0.15
N ASP A 61 13.79 -7.33 -0.09
CA ASP A 61 14.63 -6.18 0.21
C ASP A 61 14.33 -5.05 -0.79
N GLU A 62 14.18 -5.35 -2.08
CA GLU A 62 13.82 -4.33 -3.09
C GLU A 62 12.39 -3.80 -2.92
N ILE A 63 11.41 -4.65 -2.57
CA ILE A 63 10.03 -4.19 -2.27
C ILE A 63 10.03 -3.30 -1.02
N TRP A 64 10.80 -3.66 0.01
CA TRP A 64 10.93 -2.84 1.21
C TRP A 64 11.52 -1.47 0.87
N MET A 65 12.60 -1.43 0.11
CA MET A 65 13.23 -0.19 -0.29
C MET A 65 12.30 0.67 -1.16
N ALA A 66 11.56 0.08 -2.10
CA ALA A 66 10.52 0.77 -2.88
C ALA A 66 9.42 1.34 -1.95
N ALA A 67 8.93 0.55 -0.99
CA ALA A 67 7.90 0.99 -0.06
C ALA A 67 8.36 2.16 0.82
N THR A 68 9.63 2.18 1.25
CA THR A 68 10.17 3.22 2.14
C THR A 68 10.84 4.40 1.43
N SER A 69 10.94 4.37 0.09
CA SER A 69 11.58 5.41 -0.72
C SER A 69 10.97 6.79 -0.44
N TYR A 70 11.81 7.82 -0.35
CA TYR A 70 11.35 9.19 -0.09
C TYR A 70 10.98 9.92 -1.38
N THR A 71 11.66 9.58 -2.47
CA THR A 71 11.43 10.16 -3.79
C THR A 71 10.80 9.15 -4.75
N VAL A 72 10.07 9.65 -5.75
CA VAL A 72 9.55 8.82 -6.84
C VAL A 72 10.69 8.23 -7.65
N HIS A 73 11.82 8.93 -7.75
CA HIS A 73 13.01 8.44 -8.45
C HIS A 73 13.59 7.19 -7.79
N GLU A 74 13.84 7.22 -6.48
CA GLU A 74 14.33 6.05 -5.72
C GLU A 74 13.35 4.88 -5.84
N PHE A 75 12.04 5.16 -5.74
CA PHE A 75 11.01 4.14 -5.92
C PHE A 75 11.13 3.44 -7.28
N GLU A 76 11.21 4.20 -8.37
CA GLU A 76 11.32 3.63 -9.72
C GLU A 76 12.64 2.86 -9.90
N GLN A 77 13.74 3.29 -9.29
CA GLN A 77 15.00 2.53 -9.31
C GLN A 77 14.84 1.14 -8.68
N HIS A 78 14.15 1.04 -7.54
CA HIS A 78 13.89 -0.24 -6.89
C HIS A 78 12.89 -1.10 -7.68
N MET A 79 11.84 -0.49 -8.25
CA MET A 79 10.90 -1.19 -9.13
C MET A 79 11.60 -1.74 -10.39
N GLU A 80 12.57 -1.02 -10.94
CA GLU A 80 13.32 -1.45 -12.12
C GLU A 80 14.25 -2.63 -11.82
N LYS A 81 14.86 -2.67 -10.63
CA LYS A 81 15.60 -3.86 -10.16
C LYS A 81 14.70 -5.07 -10.00
N ILE A 82 13.47 -4.89 -9.51
CA ILE A 82 12.50 -5.99 -9.45
C ILE A 82 12.15 -6.46 -10.86
N ARG A 83 11.97 -5.53 -11.82
CA ARG A 83 11.68 -5.84 -13.22
C ARG A 83 12.79 -6.64 -13.90
N SER A 84 14.06 -6.32 -13.62
CA SER A 84 15.20 -7.03 -14.19
C SER A 84 15.36 -8.45 -13.65
N LEU A 85 14.85 -8.71 -12.43
CA LEU A 85 14.81 -10.03 -11.81
C LEU A 85 13.62 -10.85 -12.32
N ASP A 86 12.42 -10.28 -12.31
CA ASP A 86 11.20 -10.93 -12.79
C ASP A 86 10.14 -9.92 -13.23
N GLN A 87 9.76 -9.98 -14.51
CA GLN A 87 8.76 -9.09 -15.10
C GLN A 87 7.35 -9.31 -14.52
N GLY A 88 7.00 -10.53 -14.10
CA GLY A 88 5.73 -10.87 -13.47
C GLY A 88 5.59 -10.28 -12.07
N ALA A 89 6.65 -10.35 -11.26
CA ALA A 89 6.74 -9.71 -9.95
C ALA A 89 6.55 -8.19 -10.07
N TYR A 90 7.24 -7.55 -11.02
CA TYR A 90 7.05 -6.13 -11.32
C TYR A 90 5.60 -5.81 -11.69
N ASN A 91 5.01 -6.56 -12.62
CA ASN A 91 3.64 -6.36 -13.06
C ASN A 91 2.64 -6.50 -11.90
N TRP A 92 2.87 -7.48 -11.01
CA TRP A 92 2.03 -7.69 -9.83
C TRP A 92 2.06 -6.49 -8.87
N LEU A 93 3.25 -5.92 -8.64
CA LEU A 93 3.41 -4.74 -7.79
C LEU A 93 2.75 -3.51 -8.43
N ARG A 94 2.94 -3.31 -9.74
CA ARG A 94 2.33 -2.20 -10.50
C ARG A 94 0.81 -2.29 -10.59
N ALA A 95 0.22 -3.48 -10.45
CA ALA A 95 -1.23 -3.65 -10.38
C ALA A 95 -1.86 -3.05 -9.10
N THR A 96 -1.04 -2.68 -8.10
CA THR A 96 -1.51 -1.99 -6.90
C THR A 96 -1.00 -0.54 -6.92
N PRO A 97 -1.88 0.47 -6.88
CA PRO A 97 -1.46 1.87 -6.87
C PRO A 97 -0.41 2.15 -5.80
N ALA A 98 0.72 2.76 -6.20
CA ALA A 98 1.84 3.04 -5.30
C ALA A 98 1.45 3.96 -4.13
N SER A 99 0.44 4.82 -4.31
CA SER A 99 -0.11 5.68 -3.27
C SER A 99 -0.67 4.90 -2.07
N LEU A 100 -0.98 3.62 -2.23
CA LEU A 100 -1.49 2.77 -1.15
C LEU A 100 -0.38 2.12 -0.33
N TRP A 101 0.88 2.09 -0.80
CA TRP A 101 1.92 1.26 -0.14
C TRP A 101 3.34 1.82 -0.19
N SER A 102 3.61 2.89 -0.94
CA SER A 102 4.93 3.52 -1.02
C SER A 102 4.91 4.96 -0.51
N ARG A 103 5.87 5.26 0.38
CA ARG A 103 5.98 6.56 1.05
C ARG A 103 6.18 7.73 0.09
N SER A 104 6.94 7.54 -0.98
CA SER A 104 7.17 8.58 -1.98
C SER A 104 5.87 9.05 -2.62
N HIS A 105 4.87 8.17 -2.72
CA HIS A 105 3.57 8.37 -3.36
C HIS A 105 2.43 8.69 -2.39
N PHE A 106 2.68 8.78 -1.08
CA PHE A 106 1.68 9.24 -0.12
C PHE A 106 1.34 10.71 -0.35
N SER A 107 0.07 11.07 -0.10
CA SER A 107 -0.41 12.45 -0.13
C SER A 107 0.41 13.34 0.79
N THR A 108 0.69 14.57 0.36
CA THR A 108 1.37 15.57 1.20
C THR A 108 0.54 15.98 2.42
N ARG A 109 -0.78 15.75 2.39
CA ARG A 109 -1.67 15.95 3.55
C ARG A 109 -1.46 14.93 4.68
N SER A 110 -0.76 13.82 4.41
CA SER A 110 -0.54 12.72 5.36
C SER A 110 0.91 12.24 5.44
N LYS A 111 1.86 13.07 5.00
CA LYS A 111 3.31 12.79 5.06
C LYS A 111 3.94 13.16 6.39
#